data_AF-R2QCW0-F1
#
_entry.id   AF-R2QCW0-F1
#
_cell.length_a   1.000
_cell.length_b   1.000
_cell.length_c   1.000
_cell.angle_alpha   90.00
_cell.angle_beta   90.00
_cell.angle_gamma   90.00
#
_symmetry.space_group_name_H-M   'P 1'
#
loop_
_entity.id
_entity.type
_entity.pdbx_description
1 polymer ?
#
loop_
_entity_poly.entity_id
_entity_poly.type
_entity_poly.pdbx_seq_one_letter_code
_entity_poly.pdbx_strand_id
1 'polypeptide(L)'
;MQLQPHDFFTERSFLYLVEAYRDPLGDQKVKDFIKKNNYSALRPAYGINVVDFHLFDKTQPAIRRFALKDMDTAEPLLAAHKDELIILCFFNLKNPNIDCTSAAYHWQQFFKTGEASEAAPEYIKEAKAKIDYYSLNKEELAMIMEINKARMIQDAVIATAERVAKEKGVEQGREQGIELGREQGQKIGEHKKAKEIAQSLLIEGMPIDSVAKTTNLTIEEVKELTLDTKDS
;
A
#
# COMPACT_ATOMS: atom_id res chain seq x y z
N MET A 1 15.43 4.64 6.45
CA MET A 1 14.75 3.40 6.88
C MET A 1 13.26 3.62 6.75
N GLN A 2 12.55 2.76 6.01
CA GLN A 2 11.10 2.88 5.84
C GLN A 2 10.38 2.04 6.88
N LEU A 3 9.53 2.67 7.70
CA LEU A 3 8.87 2.04 8.84
C LEU A 3 7.48 1.48 8.50
N GLN A 4 6.77 2.12 7.56
CA GLN A 4 5.44 1.69 7.15
C GLN A 4 5.42 1.28 5.67
N PRO A 5 4.60 0.27 5.31
CA PRO A 5 4.32 -0.02 3.91
C PRO A 5 3.53 1.16 3.34
N HIS A 6 4.06 1.76 2.29
CA HIS A 6 3.31 2.73 1.50
C HIS A 6 3.02 2.11 0.15
N ASP A 7 1.93 2.53 -0.45
CA ASP A 7 1.64 2.20 -1.84
C ASP A 7 2.82 2.60 -2.74
N PHE A 8 3.03 1.77 -3.76
CA PHE A 8 4.05 1.97 -4.78
C PHE A 8 5.49 2.08 -4.24
N PHE A 9 5.80 1.42 -3.11
CA PHE A 9 7.14 1.48 -2.53
C PHE A 9 8.22 0.96 -3.48
N THR A 10 7.98 -0.19 -4.13
CA THR A 10 8.92 -0.81 -5.07
C THR A 10 9.22 0.12 -6.26
N GLU A 11 8.17 0.74 -6.80
CA GLU A 11 8.22 1.65 -7.94
C GLU A 11 9.02 2.91 -7.58
N ARG A 12 8.79 3.48 -6.39
CA ARG A 12 9.57 4.63 -5.91
C ARG A 12 11.03 4.27 -5.64
N SER A 13 11.29 3.12 -5.03
CA SER A 13 12.65 2.62 -4.83
C SER A 13 13.40 2.46 -6.15
N PHE A 14 12.73 1.97 -7.19
CA PHE A 14 13.31 1.87 -8.53
C PHE A 14 13.49 3.25 -9.19
N LEU A 15 12.52 4.16 -9.06
CA LEU A 15 12.62 5.53 -9.57
C LEU A 15 13.86 6.24 -9.00
N TYR A 16 14.05 6.23 -7.68
CA TYR A 16 15.19 6.87 -7.04
C TYR A 16 16.53 6.26 -7.48
N LEU A 17 16.56 4.95 -7.72
CA LEU A 17 17.75 4.28 -8.24
C LEU A 17 18.09 4.74 -9.67
N VAL A 18 17.08 4.86 -10.54
CA VAL A 18 17.26 5.35 -11.91
C VAL A 18 17.67 6.84 -11.91
N GLU A 19 17.11 7.64 -11.00
CA GLU A 19 17.53 9.04 -10.81
C GLU A 19 18.99 9.12 -10.37
N ALA A 20 19.42 8.31 -9.40
CA ALA A 20 20.81 8.26 -8.95
C ALA A 20 21.78 7.83 -10.07
N TYR A 21 21.36 6.90 -10.94
CA TYR A 21 22.12 6.52 -12.14
C TYR A 21 22.25 7.68 -13.13
N ARG A 22 21.18 8.47 -13.30
CA ARG A 22 21.13 9.60 -14.23
C ARG A 22 21.90 10.82 -13.72
N ASP A 23 21.94 11.04 -12.41
CA ASP A 23 22.43 12.27 -11.77
C ASP A 23 23.82 12.73 -12.26
N PRO A 24 24.82 11.84 -12.48
CA PRO A 24 26.14 12.23 -12.96
C PRO A 24 26.19 12.69 -14.43
N LEU A 25 25.09 12.60 -15.20
CA LEU A 25 25.10 12.89 -16.64
C LEU A 25 25.66 14.29 -16.94
N GLY A 26 26.78 14.33 -17.67
CA GLY A 26 27.45 15.58 -18.03
C GLY A 26 28.27 16.23 -16.91
N ASP A 27 28.44 15.56 -15.76
CA ASP A 27 29.34 16.03 -14.70
C ASP A 27 30.81 15.90 -15.14
N GLN A 28 31.43 17.07 -15.37
CA GLN A 28 32.82 17.17 -15.81
C GLN A 28 33.83 16.94 -14.69
N LYS A 29 33.38 16.89 -13.43
CA LYS A 29 34.25 16.62 -12.27
C LYS A 29 34.55 15.13 -12.09
N VAL A 30 33.82 14.26 -12.80
CA VAL A 30 34.05 12.82 -12.78
C VAL A 30 35.43 12.51 -13.36
N LYS A 31 36.21 11.69 -12.64
CA LYS A 31 37.63 11.40 -12.93
C LYS A 31 37.89 10.96 -14.37
N ASP A 32 37.00 10.15 -14.95
CA ASP A 32 37.16 9.56 -16.29
C ASP A 32 36.21 10.19 -17.33
N PHE A 33 35.86 11.47 -17.15
CA PHE A 33 35.00 12.19 -18.08
C PHE A 33 35.66 12.35 -19.46
N ILE A 34 34.94 11.98 -20.52
CA ILE A 34 35.35 12.13 -21.90
C ILE A 34 34.75 13.42 -22.48
N LYS A 35 35.61 14.36 -22.85
CA LYS A 35 35.21 15.62 -23.48
C LYS A 35 34.36 15.34 -24.73
N LYS A 36 33.21 16.02 -24.85
CA LYS A 36 32.16 15.82 -25.87
C LYS A 36 31.32 14.54 -25.74
N ASN A 37 31.47 13.75 -24.69
CA ASN A 37 30.59 12.61 -24.42
C ASN A 37 30.06 12.67 -22.98
N ASN A 38 28.88 13.26 -22.80
CA ASN A 38 28.25 13.43 -21.49
C ASN A 38 27.92 12.09 -20.80
N TYR A 39 27.71 11.01 -21.56
CA TYR A 39 27.41 9.69 -21.02
C TYR A 39 28.60 9.03 -20.32
N SER A 40 29.82 9.46 -20.62
CA SER A 40 31.04 8.99 -19.93
C SER A 40 31.06 9.30 -18.43
N ALA A 41 30.23 10.23 -17.99
CA ALA A 41 30.05 10.58 -16.60
C ALA A 41 29.17 9.58 -15.83
N LEU A 42 28.33 8.81 -16.52
CA LEU A 42 27.44 7.83 -15.89
C LEU A 42 28.25 6.78 -15.13
N ARG A 43 27.72 6.36 -13.99
CA ARG A 43 28.34 5.36 -13.11
C ARG A 43 27.29 4.32 -12.70
N PRO A 44 27.70 3.08 -12.43
CA PRO A 44 26.82 2.09 -11.81
C PRO A 44 26.14 2.65 -10.57
N ALA A 45 24.87 2.30 -10.39
CA ALA A 45 24.07 2.78 -9.26
C ALA A 45 23.54 1.60 -8.45
N TYR A 46 23.66 1.72 -7.13
CA TYR A 46 23.23 0.69 -6.18
C TYR A 46 22.24 1.29 -5.18
N GLY A 47 21.00 0.84 -5.24
CA GLY A 47 19.93 1.27 -4.34
C GLY A 47 19.79 0.29 -3.19
N ILE A 48 20.08 0.70 -1.96
CA ILE A 48 19.92 -0.13 -0.76
C ILE A 48 18.71 0.36 0.04
N ASN A 49 17.64 -0.42 0.02
CA ASN A 49 16.39 -0.10 0.71
C ASN A 49 16.29 -0.90 2.01
N VAL A 50 16.45 -0.23 3.15
CA VAL A 50 16.28 -0.84 4.47
C VAL A 50 14.84 -0.62 4.94
N VAL A 51 14.10 -1.71 5.14
CA VAL A 51 12.66 -1.71 5.46
C VAL A 51 12.35 -2.45 6.75
N ASP A 52 11.39 -1.95 7.52
CA ASP A 52 10.87 -2.59 8.73
C ASP A 52 9.48 -3.22 8.51
N PHE A 53 9.23 -3.77 7.33
CA PHE A 53 8.00 -4.50 7.02
C PHE A 53 8.27 -5.61 5.99
N HIS A 54 7.36 -6.59 5.90
CA HIS A 54 7.47 -7.67 4.93
C HIS A 54 7.00 -7.21 3.55
N LEU A 55 7.96 -6.82 2.70
CA LEU A 55 7.73 -6.51 1.28
C LEU A 55 7.60 -7.78 0.42
N PHE A 56 8.28 -8.85 0.81
CA PHE A 56 8.28 -10.14 0.12
C PHE A 56 7.85 -11.26 1.07
N ASP A 57 7.68 -12.46 0.51
CA ASP A 57 7.39 -13.67 1.27
C ASP A 57 8.39 -13.89 2.43
N LYS A 58 7.88 -14.27 3.60
CA LYS A 58 8.65 -14.46 4.83
C LYS A 58 9.63 -15.64 4.76
N THR A 59 9.36 -16.60 3.87
CA THR A 59 10.24 -17.75 3.63
C THR A 59 11.49 -17.37 2.85
N GLN A 60 11.48 -16.24 2.14
CA GLN A 60 12.63 -15.77 1.37
C GLN A 60 13.69 -15.14 2.26
N PRO A 61 14.94 -15.00 1.78
CA PRO A 61 16.00 -14.34 2.53
C PRO A 61 15.66 -12.90 2.92
N ALA A 62 16.17 -12.45 4.07
CA ALA A 62 15.99 -11.08 4.54
C ALA A 62 16.62 -10.03 3.61
N ILE A 63 17.62 -10.43 2.81
CA ILE A 63 18.28 -9.58 1.83
C ILE A 63 17.97 -10.11 0.44
N ARG A 64 17.33 -9.28 -0.37
CA ARG A 64 17.03 -9.58 -1.78
C ARG A 64 17.70 -8.56 -2.67
N ARG A 65 18.42 -9.05 -3.68
CA ARG A 65 19.12 -8.23 -4.67
C ARG A 65 18.54 -8.52 -6.05
N PHE A 66 18.28 -7.47 -6.79
CA PHE A 66 17.74 -7.50 -8.14
C PHE A 66 18.67 -6.71 -9.04
N ALA A 67 19.03 -7.29 -10.17
CA ALA A 67 19.91 -6.70 -11.17
C ALA A 67 19.33 -6.94 -12.56
N LEU A 68 19.78 -6.16 -13.54
CA LEU A 68 19.43 -6.36 -14.94
C LEU A 68 20.22 -7.55 -15.48
N LYS A 69 19.53 -8.50 -16.12
CA LYS A 69 20.12 -9.74 -16.64
C LYS A 69 19.57 -10.06 -18.01
N ASP A 70 20.37 -10.75 -18.82
CA ASP A 70 19.91 -11.44 -20.00
C ASP A 70 18.90 -12.52 -19.62
N MET A 71 17.83 -12.66 -20.40
CA MET A 71 16.72 -13.55 -20.06
C MET A 71 17.02 -15.02 -20.36
N ASP A 72 17.89 -15.30 -21.33
CA ASP A 72 18.22 -16.66 -21.75
C ASP A 72 19.43 -17.20 -20.99
N THR A 73 20.48 -16.37 -20.81
CA THR A 73 21.73 -16.78 -20.16
C THR A 73 21.77 -16.48 -18.66
N ALA A 74 20.85 -15.64 -18.16
CA ALA A 74 20.88 -15.08 -16.81
C ALA A 74 22.16 -14.28 -16.46
N GLU A 75 22.96 -13.92 -17.47
CA GLU A 75 24.16 -13.11 -17.29
C GLU A 75 23.80 -11.66 -16.94
N PRO A 76 24.50 -11.03 -15.99
CA PRO A 76 24.21 -9.64 -15.61
C PRO A 76 24.61 -8.65 -16.71
N LEU A 77 23.82 -7.61 -16.87
CA LEU A 77 24.16 -6.47 -17.72
C LEU A 77 25.24 -5.63 -17.01
N LEU A 78 26.44 -5.62 -17.59
CA LEU A 78 27.59 -4.93 -17.03
C LEU A 78 27.82 -3.54 -17.66
N ALA A 79 28.29 -2.61 -16.85
CA ALA A 79 28.80 -1.33 -17.28
C ALA A 79 30.19 -1.46 -17.94
N ALA A 80 30.72 -0.34 -18.47
CA ALA A 80 32.02 -0.30 -19.15
C ALA A 80 33.19 -0.83 -18.31
N HIS A 81 33.10 -0.74 -16.97
CA HIS A 81 34.11 -1.22 -16.03
C HIS A 81 33.86 -2.63 -15.50
N LYS A 82 32.92 -3.39 -16.11
CA LYS A 82 32.51 -4.74 -15.72
C LYS A 82 31.76 -4.85 -14.38
N ASP A 83 31.34 -3.73 -13.81
CA ASP A 83 30.41 -3.71 -12.67
C ASP A 83 28.96 -3.90 -13.12
N GLU A 84 28.09 -4.46 -12.28
CA GLU A 84 26.65 -4.53 -12.58
C GLU A 84 26.08 -3.11 -12.72
N LEU A 85 25.37 -2.84 -13.82
CA LEU A 85 24.95 -1.47 -14.15
C LEU A 85 24.04 -0.85 -13.08
N ILE A 86 23.05 -1.63 -12.62
CA ILE A 86 22.06 -1.23 -11.63
C ILE A 86 21.79 -2.41 -10.70
N ILE A 87 21.89 -2.21 -9.38
CA ILE A 87 21.45 -3.18 -8.36
C ILE A 87 20.43 -2.51 -7.46
N LEU A 88 19.25 -3.13 -7.34
CA LEU A 88 18.25 -2.79 -6.35
C LEU A 88 18.26 -3.85 -5.24
N CYS A 89 18.63 -3.43 -4.04
CA CYS A 89 18.70 -4.25 -2.84
C CYS A 89 17.59 -3.87 -1.86
N PHE A 90 16.93 -4.87 -1.30
CA PHE A 90 16.00 -4.74 -0.19
C PHE A 90 16.52 -5.53 0.99
N PHE A 91 16.70 -4.85 2.11
CA PHE A 91 17.09 -5.42 3.38
C PHE A 91 15.93 -5.29 4.38
N ASN A 92 15.28 -6.41 4.65
CA ASN A 92 14.14 -6.50 5.55
C ASN A 92 14.61 -6.77 6.97
N LEU A 93 14.36 -5.83 7.87
CA LEU A 93 14.71 -5.95 9.28
C LEU A 93 13.81 -6.98 9.98
N LYS A 94 12.52 -7.09 9.66
CA LYS A 94 11.61 -8.04 10.33
C LYS A 94 11.81 -9.49 9.92
N ASN A 95 12.50 -9.76 8.82
CA ASN A 95 12.69 -11.13 8.33
C ASN A 95 13.83 -11.85 9.09
N PRO A 96 13.55 -12.96 9.79
CA PRO A 96 14.57 -13.72 10.52
C PRO A 96 15.42 -14.62 9.62
N ASN A 97 15.06 -14.79 8.33
CA ASN A 97 15.81 -15.63 7.40
C ASN A 97 17.11 -14.94 6.94
N ILE A 98 18.09 -14.92 7.84
CA ILE A 98 19.42 -14.37 7.65
C ILE A 98 20.41 -15.17 8.48
N ASP A 99 21.61 -15.38 7.95
CA ASP A 99 22.68 -16.08 8.65
C ASP A 99 23.17 -15.23 9.84
N CYS A 100 23.06 -15.77 11.05
CA CYS A 100 23.41 -15.08 12.29
C CYS A 100 24.91 -14.82 12.47
N THR A 101 25.76 -15.45 11.65
CA THR A 101 27.21 -15.20 11.61
C THR A 101 27.60 -14.13 10.59
N SER A 102 26.66 -13.72 9.74
CA SER A 102 26.93 -12.76 8.67
C SER A 102 27.04 -11.33 9.20
N ALA A 103 27.89 -10.53 8.57
CA ALA A 103 27.96 -9.09 8.82
C ALA A 103 26.59 -8.39 8.67
N ALA A 104 25.77 -8.88 7.74
CA ALA A 104 24.46 -8.31 7.50
C ALA A 104 23.47 -8.60 8.64
N TYR A 105 23.59 -9.74 9.33
CA TYR A 105 22.84 -9.96 10.58
C TYR A 105 23.23 -8.97 11.66
N HIS A 106 24.53 -8.70 11.83
CA HIS A 106 24.97 -7.69 12.80
C HIS A 106 24.44 -6.29 12.46
N TRP A 107 24.39 -5.92 11.17
CA TRP A 107 23.69 -4.70 10.74
C TRP A 107 22.19 -4.76 11.04
N GLN A 108 21.53 -5.91 10.85
CA GLN A 108 20.11 -6.08 11.16
C GLN A 108 19.83 -5.80 12.64
N GLN A 109 20.66 -6.35 13.53
CA GLN A 109 20.56 -6.13 14.97
C GLN A 109 20.81 -4.67 15.30
N PHE A 110 21.90 -4.11 14.77
CA PHE A 110 22.25 -2.71 14.99
C PHE A 110 21.12 -1.75 14.59
N PHE A 111 20.49 -1.94 13.42
CA PHE A 111 19.37 -1.10 13.00
C PHE A 111 18.11 -1.26 13.87
N LYS A 112 17.94 -2.41 14.52
CA LYS A 112 16.80 -2.68 15.42
C LYS A 112 16.99 -2.16 16.83
N THR A 113 18.20 -2.32 17.37
CA THR A 113 18.47 -2.13 18.80
C THR A 113 19.32 -0.89 19.08
N GLY A 114 20.02 -0.35 18.07
CA GLY A 114 21.06 0.66 18.25
C GLY A 114 22.37 0.11 18.83
N GLU A 115 22.43 -1.21 19.08
CA GLU A 115 23.54 -1.86 19.77
C GLU A 115 24.34 -2.74 18.81
N ALA A 116 25.67 -2.66 18.90
CA ALA A 116 26.58 -3.54 18.17
C ALA A 116 26.99 -4.69 19.09
N SER A 117 26.71 -5.93 18.65
CA SER A 117 27.15 -7.13 19.37
C SER A 117 28.68 -7.18 19.48
N GLU A 118 29.22 -7.81 20.52
CA GLU A 118 30.67 -8.05 20.65
C GLU A 118 31.24 -8.82 19.45
N ALA A 119 30.46 -9.73 18.88
CA ALA A 119 30.82 -10.50 17.69
C ALA A 119 30.70 -9.72 16.37
N ALA A 120 30.17 -8.49 16.40
CA ALA A 120 30.03 -7.68 15.21
C ALA A 120 31.41 -7.26 14.65
N PRO A 121 31.54 -7.13 13.32
CA PRO A 121 32.73 -6.56 12.69
C PRO A 121 33.08 -5.16 13.24
N GLU A 122 34.38 -4.84 13.27
CA GLU A 122 34.88 -3.61 13.88
C GLU A 122 34.27 -2.34 13.28
N TYR A 123 34.09 -2.30 11.96
CA TYR A 123 33.48 -1.14 11.29
C TYR A 123 32.01 -0.89 11.71
N ILE A 124 31.28 -1.90 12.21
CA ILE A 124 29.91 -1.72 12.76
C ILE A 124 29.99 -1.11 14.16
N LYS A 125 31.00 -1.50 14.95
CA LYS A 125 31.28 -0.89 16.26
C LYS A 125 31.73 0.55 16.11
N GLU A 126 32.59 0.84 15.13
CA GLU A 126 32.98 2.21 14.77
C GLU A 126 31.79 3.02 14.29
N ALA A 127 30.89 2.43 13.49
CA ALA A 127 29.67 3.09 13.06
C ALA A 127 28.87 3.53 14.28
N LYS A 128 28.64 2.64 15.28
CA LYS A 128 27.99 3.00 16.55
C LYS A 128 28.63 4.22 17.21
N ALA A 129 29.96 4.24 17.33
CA ALA A 129 30.69 5.34 17.97
C ALA A 129 30.50 6.69 17.23
N LYS A 130 30.25 6.68 15.92
CA LYS A 130 30.01 7.90 15.13
C LYS A 130 28.57 8.42 15.23
N ILE A 131 27.60 7.57 15.57
CA ILE A 131 26.18 7.94 15.68
C ILE A 131 25.77 8.21 17.13
N ASP A 132 26.71 8.16 18.06
CA ASP A 132 26.44 8.47 19.45
C ASP A 132 25.92 9.91 19.53
N TYR A 133 24.68 10.06 20.02
CA TYR A 133 23.95 11.34 19.97
C TYR A 133 24.72 12.47 20.66
N TYR A 134 25.60 12.12 21.60
CA TYR A 134 26.47 13.02 22.33
C TYR A 134 27.69 13.51 21.54
N SER A 135 28.00 12.94 20.37
CA SER A 135 29.05 13.41 19.46
C SER A 135 28.56 14.29 18.32
N LEU A 136 27.25 14.55 18.23
CA LEU A 136 26.66 15.35 17.16
C LEU A 136 26.95 16.85 17.33
N ASN A 137 27.30 17.52 16.23
CA ASN A 137 27.46 18.98 16.22
C ASN A 137 26.10 19.71 16.21
N LYS A 138 26.12 21.03 16.38
CA LYS A 138 24.89 21.83 16.50
C LYS A 138 24.05 21.77 15.22
N GLU A 139 24.68 21.71 14.06
CA GLU A 139 24.06 21.64 12.75
C GLU A 139 23.32 20.30 12.54
N GLU A 140 23.96 19.19 12.93
CA GLU A 140 23.37 17.84 12.89
C GLU A 140 22.16 17.72 13.82
N LEU A 141 22.25 18.29 15.03
CA LEU A 141 21.12 18.34 15.98
C LEU A 141 19.95 19.16 15.43
N ALA A 142 20.22 20.32 14.82
CA ALA A 142 19.20 21.14 14.20
C ALA A 142 18.49 20.41 13.05
N MET A 143 19.25 19.69 12.21
CA MET A 143 18.69 18.88 11.12
C MET A 143 17.78 17.75 11.65
N ILE A 144 18.20 17.04 12.71
CA ILE A 144 17.38 16.00 13.35
C ILE A 144 16.09 16.60 13.93
N MET A 145 16.17 17.77 14.57
CA MET A 145 14.99 18.45 15.11
C MET A 145 13.98 18.82 14.02
N GLU A 146 14.45 19.38 12.91
CA GLU A 146 13.58 19.74 11.78
C GLU A 146 12.94 18.50 11.12
N ILE A 147 13.69 17.40 10.95
CA ILE A 147 13.15 16.13 10.47
C ILE A 147 12.06 15.60 11.43
N ASN A 148 12.32 15.63 12.74
CA ASN A 148 11.35 15.18 13.73
C ASN A 148 10.09 16.05 13.73
N LYS A 149 10.24 17.37 13.60
CA LYS A 149 9.12 18.32 13.49
C LYS A 149 8.30 18.07 12.23
N ALA A 150 8.95 17.87 11.08
CA ALA A 150 8.27 17.53 9.83
C ALA A 150 7.48 16.21 9.97
N ARG A 151 8.07 15.20 10.63
CA ARG A 151 7.38 13.94 10.94
C ARG A 151 6.16 14.16 11.83
N MET A 152 6.28 14.93 12.90
CA MET A 152 5.13 15.24 13.78
C MET A 152 3.99 15.93 13.03
N ILE A 153 4.31 16.86 12.13
CA ILE A 153 3.31 17.51 11.28
C ILE A 153 2.65 16.48 10.35
N GLN A 154 3.44 15.62 9.73
CA GLN A 154 2.92 14.57 8.85
C GLN A 154 1.98 13.61 9.60
N ASP A 155 2.38 13.15 10.80
CA ASP A 155 1.56 12.27 11.63
C ASP A 155 0.22 12.93 12.01
N ALA A 156 0.25 14.22 12.34
CA ALA A 156 -0.97 14.99 12.64
C ALA A 156 -1.88 15.15 11.40
N VAL A 157 -1.30 15.36 10.21
CA VAL A 157 -2.04 15.41 8.94
C VAL A 157 -2.70 14.07 8.64
N ILE A 158 -1.98 12.95 8.80
CA ILE A 158 -2.52 11.60 8.59
C ILE A 158 -3.66 11.33 9.57
N ALA A 159 -3.46 11.58 10.87
CA ALA A 159 -4.50 11.37 11.88
C ALA A 159 -5.77 12.20 11.58
N THR A 160 -5.59 13.43 11.09
CA THR A 160 -6.71 14.28 10.65
C THR A 160 -7.41 13.69 9.44
N ALA A 161 -6.66 13.21 8.43
CA ALA A 161 -7.20 12.59 7.24
C ALA A 161 -7.99 11.31 7.56
N GLU A 162 -7.47 10.44 8.44
CA GLU A 162 -8.16 9.24 8.91
C GLU A 162 -9.47 9.56 9.61
N ARG A 163 -9.48 10.55 10.51
CA ARG A 163 -10.69 11.01 11.19
C ARG A 163 -11.74 11.51 10.18
N VAL A 164 -11.34 12.38 9.25
CA VAL A 164 -12.24 12.93 8.23
C VAL A 164 -12.76 11.83 7.30
N ALA A 165 -11.91 10.88 6.90
CA ALA A 165 -12.30 9.75 6.06
C ALA A 165 -13.33 8.86 6.77
N LYS A 166 -13.12 8.59 8.07
CA LYS A 166 -14.08 7.82 8.90
C LYS A 166 -15.42 8.55 9.03
N GLU A 167 -15.40 9.85 9.31
CA GLU A 167 -16.62 10.68 9.39
C GLU A 167 -17.40 10.66 8.07
N LYS A 168 -16.71 10.89 6.94
CA LYS A 168 -17.33 10.83 5.61
C LYS A 168 -17.88 9.44 5.29
N GLY A 169 -17.15 8.38 5.64
CA GLY A 169 -17.61 6.99 5.41
C GLY A 169 -18.86 6.64 6.21
N VAL A 170 -18.95 7.09 7.46
CA VAL A 170 -20.15 6.91 8.29
C VAL A 170 -21.33 7.69 7.71
N GLU A 171 -21.11 8.94 7.29
CA GLU A 171 -22.17 9.77 6.72
C GLU A 171 -22.70 9.18 5.42
N GLN A 172 -21.81 8.82 4.49
CA GLN A 172 -22.20 8.17 3.23
C GLN A 172 -22.92 6.84 3.46
N GLY A 173 -22.44 6.01 4.39
CA GLY A 173 -23.10 4.76 4.74
C GLY A 173 -24.50 4.97 5.33
N ARG A 174 -24.69 6.01 6.14
CA ARG A 174 -25.98 6.39 6.71
C ARG A 174 -26.94 6.87 5.61
N GLU A 175 -26.50 7.76 4.73
CA GLU A 175 -27.30 8.28 3.62
C GLU A 175 -27.75 7.15 2.69
N GLN A 176 -26.82 6.32 2.22
CA GLN A 176 -27.13 5.17 1.37
C GLN A 176 -28.06 4.17 2.05
N GLY A 177 -27.85 3.90 3.34
CA GLY A 177 -28.71 3.00 4.12
C GLY A 177 -30.14 3.53 4.26
N ILE A 178 -30.31 4.83 4.48
CA ILE A 178 -31.64 5.46 4.55
C ILE A 178 -32.33 5.44 3.20
N GLU A 179 -31.61 5.76 2.12
CA GLU A 179 -32.17 5.78 0.77
C GLU A 179 -32.63 4.38 0.33
N LEU A 180 -31.76 3.37 0.46
CA LEU A 180 -32.10 1.97 0.19
C LEU A 180 -33.27 1.48 1.06
N GLY A 181 -33.26 1.81 2.35
CA GLY A 181 -34.35 1.45 3.27
C GLY A 181 -35.68 2.10 2.89
N ARG A 182 -35.66 3.36 2.45
CA ARG A 182 -36.85 4.09 2.00
C ARG A 182 -37.40 3.48 0.72
N GLU A 183 -36.56 3.20 -0.27
CA GLU A 183 -36.98 2.60 -1.54
C GLU A 183 -37.57 1.19 -1.33
N GLN A 184 -36.89 0.35 -0.54
CA GLN A 184 -37.39 -0.99 -0.22
C GLN A 184 -38.70 -0.91 0.57
N GLY A 185 -38.76 -0.06 1.59
CA GLY A 185 -39.98 0.15 2.38
C GLY A 185 -41.15 0.63 1.55
N GLN A 186 -40.92 1.56 0.61
CA GLN A 186 -41.95 2.04 -0.31
C GLN A 186 -42.45 0.93 -1.23
N LYS A 187 -41.55 0.14 -1.85
CA LYS A 187 -41.93 -0.99 -2.71
C LYS A 187 -42.75 -2.04 -1.96
N ILE A 188 -42.32 -2.40 -0.74
CA ILE A 188 -43.05 -3.36 0.11
C ILE A 188 -44.43 -2.81 0.47
N GLY A 189 -44.52 -1.52 0.83
CA GLY A 189 -45.78 -0.88 1.17
C GLY A 189 -46.75 -0.80 -0.01
N GLU A 190 -46.28 -0.40 -1.18
CA GLU A 190 -47.06 -0.36 -2.42
C GLU A 190 -47.55 -1.76 -2.81
N HIS A 191 -46.69 -2.78 -2.72
CA HIS A 191 -47.05 -4.16 -3.00
C HIS A 191 -48.10 -4.70 -2.01
N LYS A 192 -47.93 -4.44 -0.71
CA LYS A 192 -48.92 -4.84 0.31
C LYS A 192 -50.27 -4.17 0.08
N LYS A 193 -50.29 -2.87 -0.21
CA LYS A 193 -51.52 -2.14 -0.53
C LYS A 193 -52.19 -2.67 -1.80
N ALA A 194 -51.41 -3.02 -2.82
CA ALA A 194 -51.92 -3.64 -4.04
C ALA A 194 -52.60 -4.99 -3.74
N LYS A 195 -52.03 -5.81 -2.84
CA LYS A 195 -52.66 -7.07 -2.38
C LYS A 195 -53.96 -6.84 -1.62
N GLU A 196 -53.99 -5.86 -0.70
CA GLU A 196 -55.20 -5.52 0.06
C GLU A 196 -56.35 -5.06 -0.87
N ILE A 197 -56.05 -4.20 -1.86
CA ILE A 197 -57.02 -3.77 -2.86
C ILE A 197 -57.48 -4.95 -3.72
N ALA A 198 -56.56 -5.83 -4.14
CA ALA A 198 -56.91 -7.01 -4.93
C ALA A 198 -57.87 -7.93 -4.18
N GLN A 199 -57.66 -8.15 -2.87
CA GLN A 199 -58.58 -8.92 -2.03
C GLN A 199 -59.98 -8.29 -1.99
N SER A 200 -60.08 -6.96 -1.78
CA SER A 200 -61.38 -6.27 -1.79
C SER A 200 -62.12 -6.42 -3.12
N LEU A 201 -61.43 -6.26 -4.26
CA LEU A 201 -62.03 -6.38 -5.59
C LEU A 201 -62.47 -7.81 -5.91
N LEU A 202 -61.72 -8.82 -5.44
CA LEU A 202 -62.10 -10.22 -5.58
C LEU A 202 -63.35 -10.56 -4.75
N ILE A 203 -63.48 -10.02 -3.53
CA ILE A 203 -64.68 -10.17 -2.69
C ILE A 203 -65.91 -9.54 -3.36
N GLU A 204 -65.74 -8.43 -4.06
CA GLU A 204 -66.79 -7.78 -4.87
C GLU A 204 -67.14 -8.54 -6.16
N GLY A 205 -66.49 -9.68 -6.44
CA GLY A 205 -66.81 -10.56 -7.56
C GLY A 205 -66.17 -10.15 -8.89
N MET A 206 -65.14 -9.30 -8.85
CA MET A 206 -64.44 -8.85 -10.06
C MET A 206 -63.57 -9.96 -10.67
N PRO A 207 -63.49 -10.12 -12.01
CA PRO A 207 -62.68 -11.15 -12.64
C PRO A 207 -61.18 -10.98 -12.37
N ILE A 208 -60.46 -12.10 -12.19
CA ILE A 208 -59.02 -12.16 -11.87
C ILE A 208 -58.17 -11.33 -12.84
N ASP A 209 -58.43 -11.41 -14.15
CA ASP A 209 -57.66 -10.66 -15.15
C ASP A 209 -57.85 -9.14 -15.01
N SER A 210 -59.06 -8.70 -14.64
CA SER A 210 -59.34 -7.28 -14.38
C SER A 210 -58.70 -6.80 -13.08
N VAL A 211 -58.69 -7.63 -12.05
CA VAL A 211 -58.05 -7.33 -10.76
C VAL A 211 -56.53 -7.21 -10.92
N ALA A 212 -55.87 -8.19 -11.55
CA ALA A 212 -54.43 -8.18 -11.82
C ALA A 212 -53.99 -6.92 -12.58
N LYS A 213 -54.76 -6.54 -13.61
CA LYS A 213 -54.50 -5.32 -14.39
C LYS A 213 -54.70 -4.03 -13.58
N THR A 214 -55.65 -4.00 -12.65
CA THR A 214 -56.00 -2.80 -11.86
C THR A 214 -55.02 -2.58 -10.70
N THR A 215 -54.58 -3.66 -10.05
CA THR A 215 -53.65 -3.58 -8.92
C THR A 215 -52.19 -3.72 -9.32
N ASN A 216 -51.93 -3.92 -10.63
CA ASN A 216 -50.60 -4.12 -11.19
C ASN A 216 -49.86 -5.31 -10.55
N LEU A 217 -50.61 -6.33 -10.14
CA LEU A 217 -50.10 -7.61 -9.65
C LEU A 217 -50.07 -8.63 -10.79
N THR A 218 -49.23 -9.64 -10.66
CA THR A 218 -49.25 -10.78 -11.58
C THR A 218 -50.51 -11.63 -11.41
N ILE A 219 -50.93 -12.33 -12.46
CA ILE A 219 -52.11 -13.20 -12.40
C ILE A 219 -51.89 -14.32 -11.37
N GLU A 220 -50.66 -14.81 -11.25
CA GLU A 220 -50.24 -15.78 -10.23
C GLU A 220 -50.44 -15.24 -8.81
N GLU A 221 -49.96 -14.02 -8.51
CA GLU A 221 -50.14 -13.39 -7.20
C GLU A 221 -51.62 -13.19 -6.84
N VAL A 222 -52.47 -12.83 -7.81
CA VAL A 222 -53.92 -12.67 -7.58
C VAL A 222 -54.60 -14.02 -7.34
N LYS A 223 -54.16 -15.08 -8.02
CA LYS A 223 -54.65 -16.46 -7.81
C LYS A 223 -54.27 -17.00 -6.43
N GLU A 224 -53.07 -16.72 -5.95
CA GLU A 224 -52.64 -17.10 -4.60
C GLU A 224 -53.54 -16.44 -3.52
N LEU A 225 -53.87 -15.16 -3.69
CA LEU A 225 -54.79 -14.45 -2.78
C LEU A 225 -56.21 -15.06 -2.76
N THR A 226 -56.63 -15.72 -3.83
CA THR A 226 -57.95 -16.39 -3.92
C THR A 226 -57.96 -17.77 -3.25
N LEU A 227 -56.79 -18.39 -3.04
CA LEU A 227 -56.64 -19.65 -2.31
C LEU A 227 -56.65 -19.41 -0.80
N ASP A 228 -55.93 -18.39 -0.33
CA ASP A 228 -55.87 -18.01 1.09
C ASP A 228 -57.23 -17.58 1.68
N THR A 229 -58.14 -17.05 0.84
CA THR A 229 -59.48 -16.61 1.26
C THR A 229 -60.53 -17.72 1.30
N LYS A 230 -60.23 -18.92 0.78
CA LYS A 230 -61.12 -20.09 0.86
C LYS A 230 -60.88 -20.98 2.09
N ASP A 231 -59.73 -20.80 2.75
CA ASP A 231 -59.30 -21.57 3.93
C ASP A 231 -59.46 -20.79 5.26
N SER A 232 -60.11 -19.62 5.26
CA SER A 232 -60.49 -18.82 6.45
C SER A 232 -62.00 -18.70 6.60
#